data_AF-A2Q534-F1
#
_entry.id   AF-A2Q534-F1
#
_cell.length_a   1.000
_cell.length_b   1.000
_cell.length_c   1.000
_cell.angle_alpha   90.00
_cell.angle_beta   90.00
_cell.angle_gamma   90.00
#
_symmetry.space_group_name_H-M   'P 1'
#
loop_
_entity.id
_entity.type
_entity.pdbx_description
1 polymer ?
#
loop_
_entity_poly.entity_id
_entity_poly.type
_entity_poly.pdbx_seq_one_letter_code
_entity_poly.pdbx_strand_id
1 'polypeptide(L)'
;MSKVLNKWIGAYDGAKRLQISGWSEADVLAKAQELYARGSIGSGSSGSKRSHDSDACGSNSIGSSVPPIGREAAKKKGKKKSKDATLEEVEKEWVEFKEIKVQEIEQFKEFTLVQQEKNRLKKMKLYVKLSFEEHLDDRKIAVGRVGA
;
A
#
# COMPACT_ATOMS: atom_id res chain seq x y z
N MET A 1 -13.16 3.45 -5.18
CA MET A 1 -11.82 3.55 -4.54
C MET A 1 -11.37 5.01 -4.60
N SER A 2 -10.88 5.57 -3.49
CA SER A 2 -10.59 7.00 -3.41
C SER A 2 -9.32 7.37 -4.18
N LYS A 3 -9.29 8.57 -4.77
CA LYS A 3 -8.15 9.09 -5.54
C LYS A 3 -6.88 9.21 -4.68
N VAL A 4 -7.07 9.54 -3.40
CA VAL A 4 -6.01 9.66 -2.39
C VAL A 4 -5.38 8.30 -2.09
N LEU A 5 -6.21 7.27 -1.88
CA LEU A 5 -5.74 5.90 -1.60
C LEU A 5 -4.98 5.33 -2.79
N ASN A 6 -5.49 5.48 -4.01
CA ASN A 6 -4.81 4.99 -5.22
C ASN A 6 -3.44 5.65 -5.42
N LYS A 7 -3.33 6.95 -5.12
CA LYS A 7 -2.07 7.69 -5.21
C LYS A 7 -1.06 7.22 -4.15
N TRP A 8 -1.53 6.90 -2.94
CA TRP A 8 -0.69 6.36 -1.88
C TRP A 8 -0.21 4.95 -2.20
N ILE A 9 -1.10 4.09 -2.70
CA ILE A 9 -0.77 2.73 -3.16
C ILE A 9 0.33 2.77 -4.22
N GLY A 10 0.20 3.62 -5.25
CA GLY A 10 1.22 3.74 -6.29
C GLY A 10 2.58 4.24 -5.77
N ALA A 11 2.58 5.11 -4.75
CA ALA A 11 3.79 5.59 -4.10
C ALA A 11 4.46 4.50 -3.24
N TYR A 12 3.67 3.72 -2.52
CA TYR A 12 4.14 2.58 -1.74
C TYR A 12 4.72 1.47 -2.62
N ASP A 13 4.03 1.10 -3.70
CA ASP A 13 4.55 0.14 -4.68
C ASP A 13 5.84 0.66 -5.35
N GLY A 14 5.93 1.97 -5.59
CA GLY A 14 7.15 2.62 -6.06
C GLY A 14 8.31 2.49 -5.08
N ALA A 15 8.04 2.67 -3.78
CA ALA A 15 9.04 2.49 -2.73
C ALA A 15 9.48 1.02 -2.58
N LYS A 16 8.54 0.06 -2.64
CA LYS A 16 8.84 -1.38 -2.62
C LYS A 16 9.68 -1.82 -3.82
N ARG A 17 9.45 -1.25 -5.01
CA ARG A 17 10.31 -1.51 -6.19
C ARG A 17 11.72 -0.95 -6.06
N LEU A 18 11.90 0.11 -5.28
CA LEU A 18 13.20 0.71 -4.96
C LEU A 18 13.84 0.10 -3.71
N GLN A 19 13.19 -0.88 -3.09
CA GLN A 19 13.69 -1.50 -1.87
C GLN A 19 14.98 -2.26 -2.17
N ILE A 20 16.06 -1.86 -1.51
CA ILE A 20 17.35 -2.54 -1.56
C ILE A 20 17.46 -3.41 -0.30
N SER A 21 18.30 -4.44 -0.34
CA SER A 21 18.60 -5.25 0.84
C SER A 21 19.05 -4.37 2.01
N GLY A 22 18.47 -4.59 3.19
CA GLY A 22 18.76 -3.81 4.40
C GLY A 22 17.76 -2.68 4.71
N TRP A 23 16.78 -2.40 3.85
CA TRP A 23 15.69 -1.48 4.18
C TRP A 23 14.70 -2.11 5.16
N SER A 24 14.43 -1.41 6.26
CA SER A 24 13.34 -1.74 7.16
C SER A 24 11.98 -1.27 6.60
N GLU A 25 10.89 -1.79 7.13
CA GLU A 25 9.52 -1.36 6.75
C GLU A 25 9.34 0.16 6.93
N ALA A 26 9.97 0.74 7.95
CA ALA A 26 9.95 2.17 8.21
C ALA A 26 10.63 2.99 7.10
N ASP A 27 11.74 2.48 6.56
CA ASP A 27 12.46 3.14 5.45
C ASP A 27 11.62 3.13 4.17
N VAL A 28 10.91 2.02 3.92
CA VAL A 28 9.96 1.89 2.80
C VAL A 28 8.81 2.88 2.94
N LEU A 29 8.23 3.01 4.14
CA LEU A 29 7.13 3.96 4.40
C LEU A 29 7.59 5.42 4.29
N ALA A 30 8.77 5.75 4.81
CA ALA A 30 9.35 7.08 4.67
C ALA A 30 9.56 7.44 3.19
N LYS A 31 10.05 6.47 2.39
CA LYS A 31 10.21 6.66 0.95
C LYS A 31 8.88 6.78 0.22
N ALA A 32 7.89 5.98 0.58
CA ALA A 32 6.54 6.06 0.00
C ALA A 32 5.92 7.45 0.26
N GLN A 33 6.12 8.01 1.46
CA GLN A 33 5.65 9.35 1.80
C GLN A 33 6.35 10.44 1.00
N GLU A 34 7.68 10.32 0.77
CA GLU A 34 8.42 11.21 -0.13
C GLU A 34 7.85 11.16 -1.56
N LEU A 35 7.58 9.96 -2.08
CA LEU A 35 7.02 9.76 -3.43
C LEU A 35 5.57 10.23 -3.56
N TYR A 36 4.79 10.08 -2.49
CA TYR A 36 3.42 10.57 -2.40
C TYR A 36 3.38 12.10 -2.43
N ALA A 37 4.26 12.76 -1.67
CA ALA A 37 4.39 14.22 -1.60
C ALA A 37 5.00 14.81 -2.89
N ARG A 38 5.97 14.11 -3.50
CA ARG A 38 6.61 14.52 -4.76
C ARG A 38 5.67 14.42 -5.98
N GLY A 39 4.54 13.72 -5.84
CA GLY A 39 3.55 13.56 -6.90
C GLY A 39 3.95 12.47 -7.88
N SER A 40 3.49 11.23 -7.61
CA SER A 40 3.52 10.02 -8.44
C SER A 40 4.72 9.85 -9.39
N ILE A 41 5.51 8.79 -9.15
CA ILE A 41 6.31 8.12 -10.18
C ILE A 41 5.33 7.49 -11.20
N GLY A 42 4.75 8.33 -12.03
CA GLY A 42 4.12 7.96 -13.28
C GLY A 42 5.03 8.46 -14.39
N SER A 43 6.28 8.00 -14.42
CA SER A 43 7.11 8.19 -15.62
C SER A 43 6.66 7.17 -16.66
N GLY A 44 5.45 7.40 -17.19
CA GLY A 44 4.98 6.87 -18.45
C GLY A 44 5.24 7.89 -19.54
N SER A 45 6.49 8.36 -19.70
CA SER A 45 6.89 9.07 -20.92
C SER A 45 7.61 8.10 -21.85
N SER A 46 6.83 7.34 -22.61
CA SER A 46 7.32 6.75 -23.85
C SER A 46 7.46 7.89 -24.86
N GLY A 47 8.68 8.26 -25.22
CA GLY A 47 8.89 9.37 -26.16
C GLY A 47 10.30 9.94 -26.22
N SER A 48 11.35 9.11 -26.18
CA SER A 48 12.69 9.56 -26.57
C SER A 48 12.70 9.76 -28.09
N LYS A 49 12.56 11.02 -28.53
CA LYS A 49 13.08 11.45 -29.84
C LYS A 49 14.27 12.36 -29.57
N ARG A 50 15.45 11.80 -29.78
CA ARG A 50 16.70 12.54 -29.91
C ARG A 50 16.60 13.41 -31.16
N SER A 51 16.67 14.71 -31.01
CA SER A 51 17.10 15.61 -32.07
C SER A 51 17.46 16.96 -31.47
N HIS A 52 18.76 17.23 -31.31
CA HIS A 52 19.36 18.48 -31.80
C HIS A 52 20.89 18.36 -31.72
N ASP A 53 21.53 18.20 -32.88
CA ASP A 53 22.93 18.57 -33.09
C ASP A 53 22.99 20.07 -33.34
N SER A 54 23.75 20.80 -32.54
CA SER A 54 24.49 21.99 -33.01
C SER A 54 25.47 22.46 -31.95
N ASP A 55 26.74 22.41 -32.32
CA ASP A 55 27.87 23.00 -31.62
C ASP A 55 27.70 24.51 -31.41
N ALA A 56 28.01 24.99 -30.21
CA ALA A 56 28.43 26.37 -30.00
C ALA A 56 29.42 26.44 -28.82
N CYS A 57 30.67 26.63 -29.23
CA CYS A 57 31.84 27.02 -28.48
C CYS A 57 31.60 28.16 -27.46
N GLY A 58 32.32 28.07 -26.33
CA GLY A 58 32.94 29.23 -25.71
C GLY A 58 32.17 29.91 -24.59
N SER A 59 32.65 29.74 -23.35
CA SER A 59 33.15 30.87 -22.54
C SER A 59 33.41 30.43 -21.10
N ASN A 60 34.68 30.14 -20.84
CA ASN A 60 35.34 30.23 -19.55
C ASN A 60 35.32 31.68 -19.03
N SER A 61 34.69 31.93 -17.88
CA SER A 61 34.89 33.16 -17.10
C SER A 61 35.42 32.80 -15.72
N ILE A 62 36.72 33.04 -15.56
CA ILE A 62 37.44 32.99 -14.30
C ILE A 62 37.37 34.40 -13.70
N GLY A 63 37.02 34.50 -12.42
CA GLY A 63 37.38 35.66 -11.61
C GLY A 63 36.23 36.31 -10.85
N SER A 64 36.06 35.94 -9.58
CA SER A 64 36.43 36.83 -8.47
C SER A 64 35.94 36.24 -7.15
N SER A 65 36.91 35.98 -6.28
CA SER A 65 36.74 35.57 -4.89
C SER A 65 36.37 36.77 -4.00
N VAL A 66 35.20 36.76 -3.36
CA VAL A 66 34.98 37.48 -2.09
C VAL A 66 33.90 36.73 -1.28
N PRO A 67 34.22 36.16 -0.09
CA PRO A 67 33.20 35.76 0.87
C PRO A 67 32.53 37.02 1.47
N PRO A 68 31.20 37.11 1.60
CA PRO A 68 30.57 38.24 2.27
C PRO A 68 30.94 38.21 3.76
N ILE A 69 31.89 39.07 4.12
CA ILE A 69 32.29 39.36 5.49
C ILE A 69 31.20 40.17 6.18
N GLY A 70 30.83 39.76 7.40
CA GLY A 70 30.08 40.60 8.34
C GLY A 70 28.61 40.24 8.55
N ARG A 71 28.34 39.29 9.47
CA ARG A 71 27.09 39.24 10.25
C ARG A 71 27.35 38.65 11.63
N GLU A 72 27.77 39.52 12.55
CA GLU A 72 27.78 39.25 14.00
C GLU A 72 26.84 40.27 14.66
N ALA A 73 25.67 39.79 15.12
CA ALA A 73 25.01 40.23 16.36
C ALA A 73 23.61 39.60 16.53
N ALA A 74 23.33 39.28 17.79
CA ALA A 74 22.04 38.98 18.42
C ALA A 74 21.52 37.54 18.33
N LYS A 75 21.98 36.70 19.28
CA LYS A 75 21.19 35.61 19.86
C LYS A 75 19.90 36.20 20.46
N LYS A 76 18.81 36.30 19.69
CA LYS A 76 17.47 36.41 20.28
C LYS A 76 17.08 35.03 20.81
N LYS A 77 17.16 34.85 22.13
CA LYS A 77 16.44 33.78 22.85
C LYS A 77 14.94 34.00 22.64
N GLY A 78 14.41 33.39 21.59
CA GLY A 78 12.98 33.27 21.35
C GLY A 78 12.35 32.34 22.39
N LYS A 79 11.75 32.97 23.40
CA LYS A 79 10.59 32.54 24.19
C LYS A 79 10.07 31.12 23.88
N LYS A 80 10.25 30.17 24.82
CA LYS A 80 9.48 28.92 24.88
C LYS A 80 7.99 29.29 24.84
N LYS A 81 7.30 28.96 23.74
CA LYS A 81 5.84 28.95 23.68
C LYS A 81 5.38 27.49 23.62
N SER A 82 4.78 27.06 24.73
CA SER A 82 3.68 26.10 24.86
C SER A 82 3.40 25.24 23.61
N LYS A 83 3.83 23.97 23.64
CA LYS A 83 3.40 22.90 22.72
C LYS A 83 2.78 21.72 23.49
N ASP A 84 2.13 22.01 24.62
CA ASP A 84 1.73 20.97 25.57
C ASP A 84 0.29 20.50 25.32
N ALA A 85 -0.63 21.45 25.08
CA ALA A 85 -2.06 21.12 24.90
C ALA A 85 -2.38 20.37 23.60
N THR A 86 -1.63 20.59 22.52
CA THR A 86 -1.87 19.92 21.21
C THR A 86 -1.34 18.48 21.16
N LEU A 87 -0.43 18.10 22.08
CA LEU A 87 0.13 16.75 22.10
C LEU A 87 -0.85 15.75 22.73
N GLU A 88 -1.59 16.21 23.73
CA GLU A 88 -2.54 15.37 24.47
C GLU A 88 -3.75 14.96 23.62
N GLU A 89 -4.20 15.83 22.70
CA GLU A 89 -5.25 15.53 21.73
C GLU A 89 -4.78 14.49 20.69
N VAL A 90 -3.58 14.67 20.15
CA VAL A 90 -2.97 13.73 19.19
C VAL A 90 -2.72 12.36 19.81
N GLU A 91 -2.39 12.31 21.10
CA GLU A 91 -2.23 11.06 21.83
C GLU A 91 -3.57 10.33 22.04
N LYS A 92 -4.65 11.05 22.32
CA LYS A 92 -6.00 10.49 22.43
C LYS A 92 -6.49 9.94 21.08
N GLU A 93 -6.35 10.71 20.01
CA GLU A 93 -6.67 10.25 18.64
C GLU A 93 -5.86 9.02 18.24
N TRP A 94 -4.60 8.91 18.70
CA TRP A 94 -3.75 7.76 18.41
C TRP A 94 -4.21 6.49 19.14
N VAL A 95 -4.74 6.62 20.35
CA VAL A 95 -5.31 5.49 21.10
C VAL A 95 -6.61 5.02 20.45
N GLU A 96 -7.52 5.94 20.10
CA GLU A 96 -8.76 5.63 19.40
C GLU A 96 -8.51 4.97 18.04
N PHE A 97 -7.52 5.47 17.29
CA PHE A 97 -7.12 4.87 16.02
C PHE A 97 -6.69 3.41 16.19
N LYS A 98 -5.89 3.09 17.21
CA LYS A 98 -5.46 1.70 17.47
C LYS A 98 -6.65 0.80 17.76
N GLU A 99 -7.61 1.27 18.54
CA GLU A 99 -8.80 0.50 18.89
C GLU A 99 -9.66 0.19 17.66
N ILE A 100 -9.84 1.18 16.78
CA ILE A 100 -10.53 0.99 15.49
C ILE A 100 -9.79 -0.03 14.62
N LYS A 101 -8.45 0.04 14.52
CA LYS A 101 -7.67 -0.93 13.73
C LYS A 101 -7.78 -2.35 14.26
N VAL A 102 -7.85 -2.53 15.58
CA VAL A 102 -8.05 -3.85 16.20
C VAL A 102 -9.42 -4.42 15.84
N GLN A 103 -10.48 -3.61 15.91
CA GLN A 103 -11.83 -4.03 15.52
C GLN A 103 -11.93 -4.37 14.02
N GLU A 104 -11.32 -3.58 13.14
CA GLU A 104 -11.27 -3.89 11.71
C GLU A 104 -10.59 -5.24 11.45
N ILE A 105 -9.46 -5.50 12.11
CA ILE A 105 -8.72 -6.78 11.97
C ILE A 105 -9.59 -7.96 12.42
N GLU A 106 -10.35 -7.81 13.50
CA GLU A 106 -11.26 -8.84 13.97
C GLU A 106 -12.37 -9.12 12.96
N GLN A 107 -12.99 -8.08 12.38
CA GLN A 107 -13.98 -8.25 11.30
C GLN A 107 -13.38 -8.94 10.06
N PHE A 108 -12.12 -8.66 9.72
CA PHE A 108 -11.43 -9.33 8.61
C PHE A 108 -11.20 -10.82 8.87
N LYS A 109 -10.93 -11.22 10.12
CA LYS A 109 -10.81 -12.64 10.50
C LYS A 109 -12.15 -13.37 10.32
N GLU A 110 -13.24 -12.78 10.82
CA GLU A 110 -14.59 -13.32 10.68
C GLU A 110 -14.99 -13.49 9.20
N PHE A 111 -14.73 -12.48 8.36
CA PHE A 111 -15.00 -12.58 6.92
C PHE A 111 -14.26 -13.76 6.26
N THR A 112 -13.02 -14.01 6.67
CA THR A 112 -12.20 -15.11 6.15
C THR A 112 -12.78 -16.47 6.55
N LEU A 113 -13.20 -16.61 7.80
CA LEU A 113 -13.85 -17.83 8.31
C LEU A 113 -15.17 -18.11 7.58
N VAL A 114 -16.00 -17.07 7.38
CA VAL A 114 -17.27 -17.20 6.64
C VAL A 114 -17.04 -17.65 5.19
N GLN A 115 -15.99 -17.17 4.53
CA GLN A 115 -15.63 -17.64 3.18
C GLN A 115 -15.20 -19.11 3.19
N GLN A 116 -14.41 -19.52 4.18
CA GLN A 116 -14.00 -20.90 4.33
C GLN A 116 -15.21 -21.82 4.58
N GLU A 117 -16.13 -21.44 5.46
CA GLU A 117 -17.40 -22.13 5.72
C GLU A 117 -18.26 -22.25 4.46
N LYS A 118 -18.41 -21.16 3.68
CA LYS A 118 -19.12 -21.21 2.39
C LYS A 118 -18.51 -22.24 1.44
N ASN A 119 -17.18 -22.32 1.39
CA ASN A 119 -16.49 -23.31 0.57
C ASN A 119 -16.72 -24.74 1.08
N ARG A 120 -16.71 -24.95 2.41
CA ARG A 120 -17.07 -26.24 3.01
C ARG A 120 -18.50 -26.64 2.70
N LEU A 121 -19.45 -25.71 2.81
CA LEU A 121 -20.86 -25.96 2.52
C LEU A 121 -21.08 -26.34 1.06
N LYS A 122 -20.43 -25.65 0.12
CA LYS A 122 -20.45 -26.01 -1.30
C LYS A 122 -19.94 -27.44 -1.54
N LYS A 123 -18.82 -27.80 -0.91
CA LYS A 123 -18.25 -29.15 -1.00
C LYS A 123 -19.19 -30.20 -0.42
N MET A 124 -19.77 -29.94 0.76
CA MET A 124 -20.74 -30.84 1.40
C MET A 124 -22.01 -31.01 0.57
N LYS A 125 -22.54 -29.91 0.01
CA LYS A 125 -23.70 -29.92 -0.88
C LYS A 125 -23.45 -30.79 -2.12
N LEU A 126 -22.24 -30.77 -2.68
CA LEU A 126 -21.87 -31.61 -3.80
C LEU A 126 -21.83 -33.09 -3.41
N TYR A 127 -21.19 -33.45 -2.28
CA TYR A 127 -21.17 -34.84 -1.80
C TYR A 127 -22.56 -35.41 -1.58
N VAL A 128 -23.45 -34.65 -0.93
CA VAL A 128 -24.84 -35.09 -0.71
C VAL A 128 -25.55 -35.33 -2.04
N LYS A 129 -25.40 -34.44 -3.02
CA LYS A 129 -25.99 -34.63 -4.35
C LYS A 129 -25.47 -35.89 -5.04
N LEU A 130 -24.17 -36.13 -5.00
CA LEU A 130 -23.56 -37.32 -5.62
C LEU A 130 -24.00 -38.61 -4.93
N SER A 131 -24.11 -38.62 -3.59
CA SER A 131 -24.64 -39.77 -2.86
C SER A 131 -26.11 -40.04 -3.18
N PHE A 132 -26.90 -39.02 -3.52
CA PHE A 132 -28.28 -39.21 -3.97
C PHE A 132 -28.37 -39.82 -5.38
N GLU A 133 -27.40 -39.53 -6.25
CA GLU A 133 -27.37 -40.04 -7.64
C GLU A 133 -26.93 -41.51 -7.70
N GLU A 134 -25.94 -41.95 -6.90
CA GLU A 134 -25.47 -43.35 -6.88
C GLU A 134 -26.57 -44.35 -6.45
N HIS A 135 -27.54 -43.94 -5.63
CA HIS A 135 -28.64 -44.81 -5.21
C HIS A 135 -29.73 -45.02 -6.28
N LEU A 136 -29.65 -44.34 -7.43
CA LEU A 136 -30.54 -44.57 -8.56
C LEU A 136 -30.10 -45.74 -9.45
N ASP A 137 -28.82 -46.11 -9.43
CA ASP A 137 -28.29 -47.20 -10.25
C ASP A 137 -28.56 -48.59 -9.64
N ASP A 138 -28.46 -48.74 -8.32
CA ASP A 138 -28.74 -50.02 -7.64
C ASP A 138 -30.22 -50.45 -7.78
N ARG A 139 -31.14 -49.47 -7.83
CA ARG A 139 -32.57 -49.74 -7.96
C ARG A 139 -32.96 -50.22 -9.36
N LYS A 140 -32.18 -49.86 -10.39
CA LYS A 140 -32.38 -50.39 -11.76
C LYS A 140 -31.92 -51.83 -11.89
N ILE A 141 -30.89 -52.25 -11.15
CA ILE A 141 -30.40 -53.64 -11.14
C ILE A 141 -31.40 -54.58 -10.44
N ALA A 142 -32.07 -54.13 -9.38
CA ALA A 142 -33.06 -54.95 -8.66
C ALA A 142 -34.37 -55.18 -9.46
N VAL A 143 -34.81 -54.22 -10.27
CA VAL A 143 -36.06 -54.33 -11.05
C VAL A 143 -35.88 -55.20 -12.30
N GLY A 144 -34.65 -55.29 -12.85
CA GLY A 144 -34.35 -56.12 -14.03
C GLY A 144 -34.25 -57.63 -13.78
N ARG A 145 -34.31 -58.10 -12.52
CA ARG A 145 -34.08 -59.52 -12.16
C ARG A 145 -35.32 -60.28 -11.69
N VAL A 146 -36.50 -59.64 -11.68
CA VAL A 146 -37.78 -60.26 -11.25
C VAL A 146 -38.67 -60.65 -12.45
N GLY A 147 -38.17 -60.51 -13.68
CA GLY A 147 -38.95 -60.72 -14.91
C GLY A 147 -38.26 -61.54 -15.99
N ALA A 148 -37.61 -62.65 -15.63
CA ALA A 148 -37.14 -63.67 -16.57
C ALA A 148 -37.43 -65.07 -16.01
#